data_AF-A0A537MBF4-F1
#
_entry.id   AF-A0A537MBF4-F1
#
_cell.length_a   1.000
_cell.length_b   1.000
_cell.length_c   1.000
_cell.angle_alpha   90.00
_cell.angle_beta   90.00
_cell.angle_gamma   90.00
#
_symmetry.space_group_name_H-M   'P 1'
#
loop_
_entity.id
_entity.type
_entity.pdbx_description
1 polymer ?
#
loop_
_entity_poly.entity_id
_entity_poly.type
_entity_poly.pdbx_seq_one_letter_code
_entity_poly.pdbx_strand_id
1 'polypeptide(L)'
;MRRPKTSAALAAAAAALIVATPAAAQQRNRDAQAPSQPSPLAQQAMASGDQPDVLLDVPNLSVEQLTIEVNNLDANLSLDARLANILHLTAGASAHIDNVKIDIRGVRAQATLIVRLDNVRAIIERTLQTLDNNPQLVTQLLSSVDNTVNTVGGVANNTVRTVGGVAGGLLQNGQVLDLARAGLTEVSQTVNTAGQTVRRVTDRSGNLLEVVTDTANRVVSSRRLQGQ
;
A
#
# COMPACT_ATOMS: atom_id res chain seq x y z
N MET A 1 52.23 37.22 -77.66
CA MET A 1 51.40 36.92 -76.48
C MET A 1 51.65 35.46 -76.06
N ARG A 2 52.02 35.25 -74.79
CA ARG A 2 52.05 34.00 -73.99
C ARG A 2 52.75 32.73 -74.52
N ARG A 3 53.89 32.41 -73.87
CA ARG A 3 54.45 31.07 -73.59
C ARG A 3 53.60 30.33 -72.51
N PRO A 4 53.96 29.12 -71.97
CA PRO A 4 54.88 28.04 -72.41
C PRO A 4 54.36 26.57 -72.23
N LYS A 5 55.09 25.65 -72.91
CA LYS A 5 55.64 24.33 -72.48
C LYS A 5 54.88 23.40 -71.50
N THR A 6 54.59 22.18 -71.97
CA THR A 6 54.42 20.98 -71.15
C THR A 6 55.58 20.02 -71.40
N SER A 7 56.39 19.75 -70.37
CA SER A 7 57.35 18.64 -70.34
C SER A 7 57.26 17.93 -68.99
N ALA A 8 57.14 16.61 -69.09
CA ALA A 8 57.42 15.51 -68.16
C ALA A 8 57.98 15.82 -66.75
N ALA A 9 57.52 15.06 -65.74
CA ALA A 9 58.29 13.96 -65.14
C ALA A 9 57.69 13.44 -63.81
N LEU A 10 57.71 12.10 -63.69
CA LEU A 10 58.00 11.24 -62.53
C LEU A 10 57.67 11.64 -61.06
N ALA A 11 56.90 10.75 -60.43
CA ALA A 11 57.24 9.89 -59.27
C ALA A 11 57.50 10.45 -57.85
N ALA A 12 57.10 9.60 -56.88
CA ALA A 12 57.64 9.36 -55.54
C ALA A 12 56.81 9.82 -54.30
N ALA A 13 56.13 8.83 -53.73
CA ALA A 13 55.97 8.47 -52.31
C ALA A 13 56.39 9.45 -51.18
N ALA A 14 55.49 9.67 -50.22
CA ALA A 14 55.79 9.60 -48.78
C ALA A 14 54.49 9.48 -47.97
N ALA A 15 54.34 8.39 -47.23
CA ALA A 15 53.24 8.15 -46.30
C ALA A 15 53.46 8.93 -45.00
N ALA A 16 52.50 9.77 -44.60
CA ALA A 16 52.44 10.36 -43.27
C ALA A 16 51.28 9.71 -42.50
N LEU A 17 51.61 8.85 -41.54
CA LEU A 17 50.67 8.24 -40.61
C LEU A 17 50.20 9.32 -39.62
N ILE A 18 48.98 9.82 -39.78
CA ILE A 18 48.35 10.68 -38.77
C ILE A 18 47.71 9.75 -37.73
N VAL A 19 48.28 9.72 -36.53
CA VAL A 19 47.70 9.06 -35.35
C VAL A 19 46.42 9.81 -35.00
N ALA A 20 45.26 9.21 -35.31
CA ALA A 20 43.96 9.71 -34.87
C ALA A 20 43.81 9.45 -33.36
N THR A 21 43.72 10.51 -32.57
CA THR A 21 43.38 10.45 -31.14
C THR A 21 41.91 10.09 -30.97
N PRO A 22 41.53 9.07 -30.16
CA PRO A 22 40.14 8.80 -29.87
C PRO A 22 39.65 9.75 -28.76
N ALA A 23 39.31 10.99 -29.13
CA ALA A 23 38.70 11.96 -28.19
C ALA A 23 37.19 11.72 -27.96
N ALA A 24 36.60 10.69 -28.58
CA ALA A 24 35.15 10.44 -28.54
C ALA A 24 34.68 9.50 -27.41
N ALA A 25 35.59 8.92 -26.61
CA ALA A 25 35.23 7.97 -25.57
C ALA A 25 34.87 8.60 -24.21
N GLN A 26 35.26 9.87 -23.96
CA GLN A 26 35.02 10.52 -22.67
C GLN A 26 33.60 11.05 -22.47
N GLN A 27 32.84 11.24 -23.55
CA GLN A 27 31.55 11.96 -23.48
C GLN A 27 30.38 11.07 -23.03
N ARG A 28 30.45 9.76 -23.29
CA ARG A 28 29.37 8.80 -23.01
C ARG A 28 29.22 8.44 -21.52
N ASN A 29 30.21 8.81 -20.69
CA ASN A 29 30.19 8.61 -19.24
C ASN A 29 29.68 9.84 -18.45
N ARG A 30 29.39 10.98 -19.09
CA ARG A 30 28.85 12.16 -18.38
C ARG A 30 27.33 12.10 -18.16
N ASP A 31 26.63 11.30 -18.95
CA ASP A 31 25.18 11.10 -18.81
C ASP A 31 24.81 10.11 -17.67
N ALA A 32 25.81 9.49 -17.02
CA ALA A 32 25.62 8.44 -16.02
C ALA A 32 25.56 8.94 -14.55
N GLN A 33 25.61 10.25 -14.31
CA GLN A 33 25.45 10.83 -12.97
C GLN A 33 24.83 12.23 -13.06
N ALA A 34 23.56 12.31 -13.47
CA ALA A 34 22.73 13.42 -13.01
C ALA A 34 22.44 13.17 -11.52
N PRO A 35 22.77 14.10 -10.61
CA PRO A 35 22.30 14.00 -9.23
C PRO A 35 20.77 13.92 -9.27
N SER A 36 20.20 12.92 -8.60
CA SER A 36 18.76 12.78 -8.40
C SER A 36 18.26 14.07 -7.76
N GLN A 37 17.76 15.00 -8.57
CA GLN A 37 17.20 16.24 -8.07
C GLN A 37 15.94 15.85 -7.29
N PRO A 38 15.84 16.22 -6.00
CA PRO A 38 14.65 15.92 -5.24
C PRO A 38 13.44 16.57 -5.94
N SER A 39 12.30 15.91 -5.88
CA SER A 39 11.07 16.45 -6.44
C SER A 39 10.72 17.84 -5.84
N PRO A 40 9.97 18.68 -6.58
CA PRO A 40 9.51 19.97 -6.05
C PRO A 40 8.71 19.84 -4.75
N LEU A 41 8.00 18.73 -4.57
CA LEU A 41 7.26 18.41 -3.35
C LEU A 41 8.20 18.10 -2.17
N ALA A 42 9.25 17.33 -2.40
CA ALA A 42 10.27 17.05 -1.38
C ALA A 42 11.00 18.33 -0.96
N GLN A 43 11.33 19.19 -1.91
CA GLN A 43 11.98 20.49 -1.64
C GLN A 43 11.08 21.42 -0.82
N GLN A 44 9.78 21.46 -1.12
CA GLN A 44 8.81 22.22 -0.33
C GLN A 44 8.66 21.67 1.09
N ALA A 45 8.62 20.35 1.25
CA ALA A 45 8.55 19.72 2.57
C ALA A 45 9.79 20.01 3.42
N MET A 46 10.99 19.99 2.82
CA MET A 46 12.24 20.35 3.50
C MET A 46 12.33 21.85 3.86
N ALA A 47 11.72 22.72 3.05
CA ALA A 47 11.76 24.18 3.25
C ALA A 47 10.74 24.71 4.26
N SER A 48 9.74 23.90 4.65
CA SER A 48 8.61 24.34 5.47
C SER A 48 8.93 24.57 6.96
N GLY A 49 10.20 24.51 7.38
CA GLY A 49 10.64 24.68 8.78
C GLY A 49 10.25 23.54 9.73
N ASP A 50 9.21 22.78 9.36
CA ASP A 50 8.75 21.55 9.97
C ASP A 50 9.26 20.37 9.14
N GLN A 51 10.37 19.78 9.58
CA GLN A 51 11.01 18.69 8.85
C GLN A 51 10.17 17.41 8.98
N PRO A 52 9.79 16.75 7.88
CA PRO A 52 9.02 15.52 7.94
C PRO A 52 9.84 14.38 8.55
N ASP A 53 9.20 13.57 9.40
CA ASP A 53 9.82 12.38 10.01
C ASP A 53 10.15 11.30 8.98
N VAL A 54 9.33 11.16 7.94
CA VAL A 54 9.61 10.28 6.81
C VAL A 54 9.45 11.07 5.52
N LEU A 55 10.51 11.11 4.73
CA LEU A 55 10.50 11.64 3.38
C LEU A 55 11.06 10.59 2.44
N LEU A 56 10.20 10.04 1.60
CA LEU A 56 10.59 9.10 0.55
C LEU A 56 10.29 9.75 -0.80
N ASP A 57 11.34 10.03 -1.56
CA ASP A 57 11.23 10.60 -2.90
C ASP A 57 11.71 9.60 -3.94
N VAL A 58 10.82 9.25 -4.87
CA VAL A 58 11.04 8.30 -5.96
C VAL A 58 10.88 9.07 -7.28
N PRO A 59 11.96 9.70 -7.79
CA PRO A 59 11.90 10.56 -8.98
C PRO A 59 11.69 9.78 -10.28
N ASN A 60 11.90 8.46 -10.28
CA ASN A 60 11.71 7.59 -11.45
C ASN A 60 10.97 6.32 -11.04
N LEU A 61 9.65 6.39 -10.92
CA LEU A 61 8.79 5.23 -10.71
C LEU A 61 8.33 4.71 -12.07
N SER A 62 8.75 3.50 -12.44
CA SER A 62 8.27 2.83 -13.65
C SER A 62 7.43 1.63 -13.27
N VAL A 63 6.18 1.60 -13.75
CA VAL A 63 5.26 0.49 -13.54
C VAL A 63 4.92 -0.10 -14.91
N GLU A 64 5.10 -1.41 -15.03
CA GLU A 64 4.86 -2.11 -16.30
C GLU A 64 3.38 -2.11 -16.69
N GLN A 65 2.51 -2.34 -15.71
CA GLN A 65 1.06 -2.35 -15.90
C GLN A 65 0.35 -1.83 -14.67
N LEU A 66 -0.62 -0.94 -14.87
CA LEU A 66 -1.50 -0.37 -13.86
C LEU A 66 -2.94 -0.66 -14.28
N THR A 67 -3.60 -1.55 -13.56
CA THR A 67 -5.01 -1.86 -13.75
C THR A 67 -5.84 -1.11 -12.72
N ILE A 68 -6.79 -0.29 -13.19
CA ILE A 68 -7.71 0.48 -12.35
C ILE A 68 -9.12 -0.08 -12.60
N GLU A 69 -9.74 -0.59 -11.54
CA GLU A 69 -11.13 -1.07 -11.57
C GLU A 69 -11.98 -0.12 -10.74
N VAL A 70 -12.98 0.50 -11.39
CA VAL A 70 -13.88 1.47 -10.77
C VAL A 70 -15.31 1.00 -10.97
N ASN A 71 -16.08 0.95 -9.90
CA ASN A 71 -17.51 0.68 -9.97
C ASN A 71 -18.27 2.02 -9.97
N ASN A 72 -19.40 2.06 -10.67
CA ASN A 72 -20.37 3.14 -10.62
C ASN A 72 -19.77 4.51 -11.00
N LEU A 73 -19.03 4.56 -12.12
CA LEU A 73 -18.39 5.76 -12.64
C LEU A 73 -19.39 6.66 -13.36
N ASP A 74 -19.63 7.84 -12.79
CA ASP A 74 -20.35 8.93 -13.44
C ASP A 74 -19.37 9.87 -14.15
N ALA A 75 -19.47 9.96 -15.48
CA ALA A 75 -18.67 10.86 -16.30
C ALA A 75 -19.56 11.94 -16.91
N ASN A 76 -19.20 13.20 -16.67
CA ASN A 76 -19.89 14.36 -17.25
C ASN A 76 -18.92 15.14 -18.14
N LEU A 77 -19.27 15.31 -19.41
CA LEU A 77 -18.51 16.10 -20.38
C LEU A 77 -19.33 17.30 -20.81
N SER A 78 -18.79 18.49 -20.60
CA SER A 78 -19.37 19.74 -21.08
C SER A 78 -18.40 20.40 -22.05
N LEU A 79 -18.89 20.73 -23.24
CA LEU A 79 -18.19 21.47 -24.29
C LEU A 79 -18.87 22.82 -24.47
N ASP A 80 -18.16 23.90 -24.15
CA ASP A 80 -18.54 25.27 -24.54
C ASP A 80 -17.51 25.75 -25.57
N ALA A 81 -17.94 25.87 -26.82
CA ALA A 81 -17.10 26.30 -27.93
C ALA A 81 -17.66 27.56 -28.56
N ARG A 82 -16.86 28.63 -28.57
CA ARG A 82 -17.22 29.93 -29.13
C ARG A 82 -16.26 30.29 -30.26
N LEU A 83 -16.81 30.52 -31.46
CA LEU A 83 -16.08 31.05 -32.60
C LEU A 83 -16.60 32.44 -32.94
N ALA A 84 -15.91 33.44 -32.37
CA ALA A 84 -16.20 34.87 -32.54
C ALA A 84 -17.71 35.16 -32.47
N ASN A 85 -18.25 35.83 -33.50
CA ASN A 85 -19.66 36.18 -33.59
C ASN A 85 -20.47 35.26 -34.51
N ILE A 86 -19.91 34.09 -34.89
CA ILE A 86 -20.48 33.20 -35.90
C ILE A 86 -21.05 31.93 -35.28
N LEU A 87 -20.32 31.31 -34.35
CA LEU A 87 -20.74 30.04 -33.75
C LEU A 87 -20.63 30.08 -32.23
N HIS A 88 -21.71 29.71 -31.57
CA HIS A 88 -21.74 29.40 -30.15
C HIS A 88 -22.33 28.00 -29.99
N LEU A 89 -21.52 27.04 -29.58
CA LEU A 89 -21.91 25.65 -29.38
C LEU A 89 -21.73 25.29 -27.92
N THR A 90 -22.83 24.94 -27.27
CA THR A 90 -22.83 24.35 -25.93
C THR A 90 -23.37 22.94 -26.05
N ALA A 91 -22.58 21.94 -25.63
CA ALA A 91 -22.97 20.54 -25.60
C ALA A 91 -22.62 19.94 -24.25
N GLY A 92 -23.51 19.12 -23.71
CA GLY A 92 -23.29 18.34 -22.50
C GLY A 92 -23.58 16.87 -22.77
N ALA A 93 -22.78 15.98 -22.22
CA ALA A 93 -22.99 14.54 -22.22
C ALA A 93 -22.73 13.99 -20.83
N SER A 94 -23.63 13.17 -20.32
CA SER A 94 -23.44 12.40 -19.09
C SER A 94 -23.44 10.91 -19.41
N ALA A 95 -22.58 10.16 -18.74
CA ALA A 95 -22.49 8.72 -18.85
C ALA A 95 -22.41 8.13 -17.45
N HIS A 96 -23.25 7.14 -17.18
CA HIS A 96 -23.20 6.33 -15.98
C HIS A 96 -22.67 4.95 -16.35
N ILE A 97 -21.61 4.49 -15.68
CA ILE A 97 -20.93 3.25 -16.02
C ILE A 97 -20.78 2.40 -14.77
N ASP A 98 -21.51 1.29 -14.69
CA ASP A 98 -21.53 0.42 -13.51
C ASP A 98 -20.14 -0.15 -13.16
N ASN A 99 -19.35 -0.50 -14.18
CA ASN A 99 -18.04 -1.12 -14.00
C ASN A 99 -17.09 -0.67 -15.11
N VAL A 100 -15.93 -0.18 -14.72
CA VAL A 100 -14.86 0.27 -15.60
C VAL A 100 -13.57 -0.44 -15.20
N LYS A 101 -12.93 -1.06 -16.17
CA LYS A 101 -11.59 -1.63 -16.04
C LYS A 101 -10.66 -0.94 -17.02
N ILE A 102 -9.67 -0.22 -16.50
CA ILE A 102 -8.67 0.50 -17.29
C ILE A 102 -7.35 -0.20 -17.09
N ASP A 103 -6.71 -0.63 -18.17
CA ASP A 103 -5.37 -1.21 -18.16
C ASP A 103 -4.39 -0.25 -18.81
N ILE A 104 -3.45 0.29 -18.02
CA ILE A 104 -2.45 1.26 -18.47
C ILE A 104 -1.09 0.58 -18.44
N ARG A 105 -0.39 0.54 -19.58
CA ARG A 105 0.93 -0.10 -19.69
C ARG A 105 2.04 0.94 -19.80
N GLY A 106 3.19 0.64 -19.22
CA GLY A 106 4.38 1.49 -19.29
C GLY A 106 4.21 2.84 -18.61
N VAL A 107 3.68 2.85 -17.38
CA VAL A 107 3.49 4.06 -16.60
C VAL A 107 4.86 4.54 -16.09
N ARG A 108 5.19 5.79 -16.37
CA ARG A 108 6.33 6.50 -15.77
C ARG A 108 5.78 7.62 -14.91
N ALA A 109 6.13 7.60 -13.63
CA ALA A 109 5.63 8.54 -12.64
C ALA A 109 6.75 8.97 -11.70
N GLN A 110 6.45 9.99 -10.89
CA GLN A 110 7.27 10.43 -9.78
C GLN A 110 6.41 10.26 -8.53
N ALA A 111 6.96 9.71 -7.46
CA ALA A 111 6.22 9.48 -6.22
C ALA A 111 6.98 10.06 -5.04
N THR A 112 6.33 10.93 -4.27
CA THR A 112 6.92 11.55 -3.08
C THR A 112 5.98 11.31 -1.90
N LEU A 113 6.47 10.62 -0.88
CA LEU A 113 5.77 10.35 0.36
C LEU A 113 6.38 11.20 1.47
N ILE A 114 5.55 12.07 2.05
CA ILE A 114 5.90 12.94 3.17
C ILE A 114 5.04 12.52 4.35
N VAL A 115 5.65 12.07 5.44
CA VAL A 115 4.96 11.66 6.67
C VAL A 115 5.47 12.51 7.82
N ARG A 116 4.54 13.06 8.59
CA ARG A 116 4.78 13.70 9.88
C ARG A 116 4.15 12.85 10.97
N LEU A 117 4.91 12.57 12.02
CA LEU A 117 4.59 11.65 13.11
C LEU A 117 4.24 12.39 14.41
N ASP A 118 3.67 13.60 14.29
CA ASP A 118 3.28 14.47 15.41
C ASP A 118 2.41 13.77 16.48
N ASN A 119 1.72 12.70 16.08
CA ASN A 119 0.81 11.94 16.93
C ASN A 119 1.35 10.59 17.41
N VAL A 120 2.56 10.17 17.05
CA VAL A 120 3.11 8.89 17.53
C VAL A 120 3.27 8.91 19.05
N ARG A 121 3.64 10.05 19.62
CA ARG A 121 3.65 10.24 21.07
C ARG A 121 2.27 10.07 21.70
N ALA A 122 1.20 10.60 21.08
CA ALA A 122 -0.17 10.43 21.58
C ALA A 122 -0.65 8.96 21.48
N ILE A 123 -0.20 8.22 20.46
CA ILE A 123 -0.46 6.78 20.34
C ILE A 123 0.26 6.02 21.45
N ILE A 124 1.53 6.31 21.71
CA ILE A 124 2.31 5.68 22.79
C ILE A 124 1.75 6.05 24.17
N GLU A 125 1.41 7.31 24.41
CA GLU A 125 0.75 7.74 25.64
C GLU A 125 -0.59 7.02 25.83
N ARG A 126 -1.40 6.86 24.76
CA ARG A 126 -2.65 6.11 24.83
C ARG A 126 -2.45 4.61 25.04
N THR A 127 -1.42 3.98 24.48
CA THR A 127 -1.13 2.55 24.73
C THR A 127 -0.59 2.35 26.14
N LEU A 128 0.28 3.23 26.64
CA LEU A 128 0.76 3.22 28.03
C LEU A 128 -0.39 3.49 29.01
N GLN A 129 -1.27 4.44 28.70
CA GLN A 129 -2.46 4.72 29.49
C GLN A 129 -3.48 3.57 29.41
N THR A 130 -3.58 2.86 28.28
CA THR A 130 -4.41 1.65 28.18
C THR A 130 -3.82 0.51 29.01
N LEU A 131 -2.49 0.38 29.05
CA LEU A 131 -1.79 -0.60 29.90
C LEU A 131 -1.94 -0.27 31.39
N ASP A 132 -1.82 1.01 31.75
CA ASP A 132 -2.00 1.53 33.11
C ASP A 132 -3.44 1.38 33.61
N ASN A 133 -4.43 1.64 32.77
CA ASN A 133 -5.86 1.46 33.09
C ASN A 133 -6.33 0.00 32.98
N ASN A 134 -5.51 -0.91 32.46
CA ASN A 134 -5.84 -2.34 32.34
C ASN A 134 -4.68 -3.23 32.82
N PRO A 135 -4.29 -3.16 34.11
CA PRO A 135 -3.18 -3.95 34.67
C PRO A 135 -3.41 -5.47 34.55
N GLN A 136 -4.68 -5.87 34.40
CA GLN A 136 -5.09 -7.24 34.09
C GLN A 136 -4.42 -7.83 32.83
N LEU A 137 -4.07 -7.01 31.83
CA LEU A 137 -3.38 -7.46 30.61
C LEU A 137 -1.93 -7.92 30.90
N VAL A 138 -1.24 -7.27 31.83
CA VAL A 138 0.14 -7.63 32.22
C VAL A 138 0.15 -8.91 33.06
N THR A 139 -0.78 -9.04 33.99
CA THR A 139 -0.91 -10.27 34.81
C THR A 139 -1.30 -11.48 33.97
N GLN A 140 -2.11 -11.31 32.92
CA GLN A 140 -2.48 -12.41 32.01
C GLN A 140 -1.30 -12.85 31.13
N LEU A 141 -0.46 -11.91 30.67
CA LEU A 141 0.75 -12.25 29.92
C LEU A 141 1.80 -12.92 30.80
N LEU A 142 2.02 -12.43 32.04
CA LEU A 142 2.95 -13.05 32.98
C LEU A 142 2.50 -14.45 33.40
N SER A 143 1.20 -14.63 33.64
CA SER A 143 0.61 -15.94 33.93
C SER A 143 0.67 -16.88 32.72
N SER A 144 0.59 -16.37 31.50
CA SER A 144 0.72 -17.18 30.27
C SER A 144 2.15 -17.64 30.03
N VAL A 145 3.14 -16.83 30.39
CA VAL A 145 4.56 -17.22 30.35
C VAL A 145 4.85 -18.30 31.41
N ASP A 146 4.35 -18.15 32.64
CA ASP A 146 4.48 -19.17 33.70
C ASP A 146 3.74 -20.48 33.36
N ASN A 147 2.58 -20.39 32.69
CA ASN A 147 1.85 -21.56 32.21
C ASN A 147 2.55 -22.21 31.00
N THR A 148 3.26 -21.47 30.15
CA THR A 148 3.97 -22.06 28.99
C THR A 148 5.20 -22.85 29.43
N VAL A 149 5.88 -22.43 30.50
CA VAL A 149 7.01 -23.19 31.08
C VAL A 149 6.52 -24.47 31.79
N ASN A 150 5.33 -24.46 32.41
CA ASN A 150 4.74 -25.63 33.05
C ASN A 150 3.93 -26.56 32.12
N THR A 151 3.49 -26.08 30.95
CA THR A 151 2.64 -26.88 30.03
C THR A 151 3.43 -27.85 29.15
N VAL A 152 4.75 -27.68 28.99
CA VAL A 152 5.59 -28.65 28.26
C VAL A 152 5.73 -29.99 29.00
N GLY A 153 5.33 -30.06 30.28
CA GLY A 153 5.40 -31.28 31.10
C GLY A 153 4.13 -32.15 31.15
N GLY A 154 3.04 -31.77 30.48
CA GLY A 154 1.71 -32.34 30.80
C GLY A 154 0.72 -32.44 29.65
N VAL A 155 1.15 -32.85 28.46
CA VAL A 155 0.20 -33.14 27.36
C VAL A 155 -0.13 -34.63 27.34
N ALA A 156 -0.89 -35.07 28.33
CA ALA A 156 -1.60 -36.35 28.28
C ALA A 156 -3.02 -36.14 28.78
N ASN A 157 -3.97 -36.41 27.87
CA ASN A 157 -5.38 -36.64 28.16
C ASN A 157 -6.28 -35.39 28.31
N ASN A 158 -6.75 -34.86 27.17
CA ASN A 158 -8.15 -34.40 27.13
C ASN A 158 -8.78 -34.67 25.75
N THR A 159 -8.98 -35.96 25.52
CA THR A 159 -9.97 -36.47 24.58
C THR A 159 -11.35 -36.14 25.16
N VAL A 160 -12.07 -35.22 24.52
CA VAL A 160 -13.53 -35.22 24.39
C VAL A 160 -14.32 -35.33 25.71
N ARG A 161 -14.53 -34.21 26.40
CA ARG A 161 -15.82 -33.98 27.09
C ARG A 161 -16.01 -32.52 27.45
N THR A 162 -17.09 -31.96 26.93
CA THR A 162 -17.77 -30.79 27.49
C THR A 162 -16.93 -29.51 27.46
N VAL A 163 -17.07 -28.77 26.37
CA VAL A 163 -16.75 -27.34 26.32
C VAL A 163 -17.65 -26.62 27.33
N GLY A 164 -17.17 -26.52 28.56
CA GLY A 164 -17.77 -25.74 29.64
C GLY A 164 -17.05 -24.41 29.78
N GLY A 165 -17.83 -23.32 29.75
CA GLY A 165 -17.34 -21.98 30.09
C GLY A 165 -17.98 -20.87 29.26
N VAL A 166 -19.22 -20.51 29.61
CA VAL A 166 -19.94 -19.24 29.35
C VAL A 166 -20.16 -18.72 27.91
N ALA A 167 -19.46 -19.19 26.87
CA ALA A 167 -19.69 -18.74 25.49
C ALA A 167 -20.66 -19.64 24.69
N GLY A 168 -20.83 -20.91 25.08
CA GLY A 168 -21.63 -21.90 24.31
C GLY A 168 -23.14 -21.65 24.29
N GLY A 169 -23.64 -20.80 25.19
CA GLY A 169 -25.06 -20.43 25.26
C GLY A 169 -25.48 -19.28 24.34
N LEU A 170 -24.54 -18.41 23.96
CA LEU A 170 -24.81 -17.11 23.32
C LEU A 170 -24.26 -17.01 21.89
N LEU A 171 -23.50 -18.03 21.46
CA LEU A 171 -22.97 -18.18 20.11
C LEU A 171 -23.71 -19.27 19.33
N GLN A 172 -25.00 -19.42 19.59
CA GLN A 172 -25.88 -20.38 18.92
C GLN A 172 -26.36 -19.80 17.60
N ASN A 173 -26.42 -20.64 16.57
CA ASN A 173 -26.89 -20.23 15.26
C ASN A 173 -28.33 -19.68 15.34
N GLY A 174 -28.55 -18.48 14.79
CA GLY A 174 -29.83 -17.77 14.78
C GLY A 174 -30.04 -16.76 15.93
N GLN A 175 -29.17 -16.73 16.94
CA GLN A 175 -29.24 -15.72 18.00
C GLN A 175 -28.49 -14.45 17.63
N VAL A 176 -28.98 -13.28 18.09
CA VAL A 176 -28.27 -12.00 17.92
C VAL A 176 -26.97 -12.04 18.72
N LEU A 177 -25.86 -11.77 18.05
CA LEU A 177 -24.55 -11.76 18.67
C LEU A 177 -24.41 -10.55 19.60
N ASP A 178 -24.23 -10.80 20.88
CA ASP A 178 -23.92 -9.80 21.90
C ASP A 178 -22.56 -10.12 22.53
N LEU A 179 -21.52 -9.43 22.06
CA LEU A 179 -20.14 -9.66 22.47
C LEU A 179 -19.93 -9.36 23.96
N ALA A 180 -20.55 -8.29 24.46
CA ALA A 180 -20.41 -7.87 25.85
C ALA A 180 -21.02 -8.92 26.80
N ARG A 181 -22.23 -9.41 26.49
CA ARG A 181 -22.89 -10.48 27.25
C ARG A 181 -22.17 -11.81 27.14
N ALA A 182 -21.66 -12.14 25.95
CA ALA A 182 -20.89 -13.35 25.72
C ALA A 182 -19.48 -13.31 26.33
N GLY A 183 -19.02 -12.14 26.78
CA GLY A 183 -17.66 -11.99 27.33
C GLY A 183 -16.58 -12.13 26.28
N LEU A 184 -16.87 -11.63 25.08
CA LEU A 184 -16.02 -11.71 23.90
C LEU A 184 -15.50 -10.31 23.60
N THR A 185 -14.20 -10.21 23.36
CA THR A 185 -13.55 -8.97 22.93
C THR A 185 -13.29 -9.04 21.44
N GLU A 186 -13.78 -8.07 20.66
CA GLU A 186 -13.54 -8.05 19.22
C GLU A 186 -12.08 -7.70 18.92
N VAL A 187 -11.43 -8.55 18.12
CA VAL A 187 -10.05 -8.38 17.66
C VAL A 187 -10.03 -7.84 16.22
N SER A 188 -10.95 -8.31 15.38
CA SER A 188 -11.04 -7.90 13.98
C SER A 188 -12.42 -8.20 13.41
N GLN A 189 -12.89 -7.36 12.49
CA GLN A 189 -14.12 -7.57 11.72
C GLN A 189 -13.87 -7.38 10.22
N THR A 190 -14.48 -8.24 9.42
CA THR A 190 -14.47 -8.18 7.95
C THR A 190 -15.84 -8.58 7.41
N VAL A 191 -16.24 -8.06 6.27
CA VAL A 191 -17.45 -8.50 5.57
C VAL A 191 -17.06 -9.40 4.40
N ASN A 192 -17.70 -10.57 4.28
CA ASN A 192 -17.42 -11.50 3.19
C ASN A 192 -18.21 -11.13 1.92
N THR A 193 -17.93 -11.82 0.82
CA THR A 193 -18.62 -11.62 -0.47
C THR A 193 -20.11 -11.98 -0.45
N ALA A 194 -20.58 -12.66 0.59
CA ALA A 194 -22.00 -12.96 0.84
C ALA A 194 -22.71 -11.91 1.72
N GLY A 195 -22.04 -10.81 2.07
CA GLY A 195 -22.60 -9.75 2.92
C GLY A 195 -22.70 -10.09 4.41
N GLN A 196 -22.04 -11.15 4.85
CA GLN A 196 -21.99 -11.58 6.25
C GLN A 196 -20.79 -10.96 6.96
N THR A 197 -20.95 -10.60 8.24
CA THR A 197 -19.87 -10.06 9.06
C THR A 197 -19.12 -11.19 9.75
N VAL A 198 -17.85 -11.38 9.40
CA VAL A 198 -16.93 -12.30 10.06
C VAL A 198 -16.17 -11.52 11.14
N ARG A 199 -16.34 -11.91 12.40
CA ARG A 199 -15.68 -11.32 13.55
C ARG A 199 -14.73 -12.30 14.17
N ARG A 200 -13.49 -11.88 14.35
CA ARG A 200 -12.52 -12.57 15.19
C ARG A 200 -12.61 -11.97 16.58
N VAL A 201 -12.93 -12.79 17.57
CA VAL A 201 -13.15 -12.38 18.95
C VAL A 201 -12.34 -13.24 19.88
N THR A 202 -11.90 -12.69 21.01
CA THR A 202 -11.18 -13.44 22.04
C THR A 202 -12.10 -13.62 23.24
N ASP A 203 -12.19 -14.82 23.79
CA ASP A 203 -12.93 -15.06 25.03
C ASP A 203 -12.14 -14.61 26.27
N ARG A 204 -12.80 -14.57 27.43
CA ARG A 204 -12.15 -14.21 28.71
C ARG A 204 -11.00 -15.16 29.10
N SER A 205 -10.93 -16.33 28.49
CA SER A 205 -9.89 -17.34 28.72
C SER A 205 -8.73 -17.21 27.73
N GLY A 206 -8.75 -16.21 26.84
CA GLY A 206 -7.71 -15.96 25.85
C GLY A 206 -7.82 -16.80 24.59
N ASN A 207 -8.89 -17.59 24.42
CA ASN A 207 -9.08 -18.36 23.19
C ASN A 207 -9.59 -17.45 22.09
N LEU A 208 -9.05 -17.64 20.88
CA LEU A 208 -9.51 -16.96 19.69
C LEU A 208 -10.69 -17.71 19.06
N LEU A 209 -11.77 -17.00 18.78
CA LEU A 209 -12.97 -17.48 18.12
C LEU A 209 -13.20 -16.65 16.85
N GLU A 210 -13.73 -17.31 15.83
CA GLU A 210 -14.31 -16.70 14.65
C GLU A 210 -15.82 -16.87 14.74
N VAL A 211 -16.55 -15.76 14.65
CA VAL A 211 -18.02 -15.71 14.70
C VAL A 211 -18.51 -15.00 13.45
N VAL A 212 -19.29 -15.69 12.63
CA VAL A 212 -19.91 -15.13 11.42
C VAL A 212 -21.34 -14.76 11.75
N THR A 213 -21.76 -13.55 11.39
CA THR A 213 -23.15 -13.09 11.52
C THR A 213 -23.76 -12.67 10.20
N ASP A 214 -25.09 -12.79 10.10
CA ASP A 214 -25.85 -12.22 8.99
C ASP A 214 -26.00 -10.69 9.10
N THR A 215 -26.71 -10.10 8.13
CA THR A 215 -27.01 -8.66 8.07
C THR A 215 -27.90 -8.17 9.22
N ALA A 216 -28.58 -9.08 9.93
CA ALA A 216 -29.35 -8.80 11.15
C ALA A 216 -28.53 -9.05 12.43
N ASN A 217 -27.21 -9.21 12.31
CA ASN A 217 -26.27 -9.50 13.39
C ASN A 217 -26.57 -10.82 14.14
N ARG A 218 -27.25 -11.77 13.49
CA ARG A 218 -27.48 -13.11 14.05
C ARG A 218 -26.33 -14.03 13.71
N VAL A 219 -25.89 -14.84 14.67
CA VAL A 219 -24.82 -15.82 14.51
C VAL A 219 -25.23 -16.85 13.47
N VAL A 220 -24.41 -17.01 12.44
CA VAL A 220 -24.55 -18.04 11.39
C VAL A 220 -23.61 -19.21 11.67
N SER A 221 -22.41 -18.89 12.17
CA SER A 221 -21.45 -19.89 12.60
C SER A 221 -20.50 -19.33 13.66
N SER A 222 -20.00 -20.21 14.52
CA SER A 222 -18.92 -19.91 15.46
C SER A 222 -17.91 -21.06 15.49
N ARG A 223 -16.62 -20.75 15.48
CA ARG A 223 -15.53 -21.74 15.52
C ARG A 223 -14.35 -21.20 16.31
N ARG A 224 -13.64 -22.06 17.05
CA ARG A 224 -12.36 -21.71 17.68
C ARG A 224 -11.21 -21.78 16.70
N LEU A 225 -10.37 -20.74 16.71
CA LEU A 225 -9.10 -20.69 16.00
C LEU A 225 -8.00 -21.14 16.97
N GLN A 226 -7.56 -22.39 16.86
CA GLN A 226 -6.35 -22.84 17.58
C GLN A 226 -5.14 -22.23 16.90
N GLY A 227 -4.30 -21.52 17.66
CA GLY A 227 -3.00 -21.08 17.20
C GLY A 227 -2.13 -22.31 16.91
N GLN A 228 -1.58 -22.38 15.70
CA GLN A 228 -0.46 -23.28 15.40
C GLN A 228 0.85 -22.59 15.75
#